data_AF-A0A924YHJ1-F1
#
_entry.id   AF-A0A924YHJ1-F1
#
_cell.length_a   1.000
_cell.length_b   1.000
_cell.length_c   1.000
_cell.angle_alpha   90.00
_cell.angle_beta   90.00
_cell.angle_gamma   90.00
#
_symmetry.space_group_name_H-M   'P 1'
#
loop_
_entity.id
_entity.type
_entity.pdbx_description
1 polymer ?
#
loop_
_entity_poly.entity_id
_entity_poly.type
_entity_poly.pdbx_seq_one_letter_code
_entity_poly.pdbx_strand_id
1 'polypeptide(L)'
;GGNWSSYPGHKHDVHREDADGNLLEADLEEIYFYKFDKPKGYAYQRVYNDDRSIDGVMMAQEHDAVLVPEGYHPVTSAYGYTAYYLNFLAGSAQSLANSDDPDYAWVKSTWTGLDPRLPIVTPEMESEVA
;
A
#
# COMPACT_ATOMS: atom_id res chain seq x y z
N GLY A 1 -1.52 -14.11 1.22
CA GLY A 1 -0.89 -13.50 0.03
C GLY A 1 -1.90 -13.23 -1.05
N GLY A 2 -1.51 -12.50 -2.10
CA GLY A 2 -2.39 -12.13 -3.22
C GLY A 2 -3.28 -10.90 -2.98
N ASN A 3 -3.22 -10.32 -1.77
CA ASN A 3 -4.00 -9.14 -1.42
C ASN A 3 -3.24 -7.85 -1.75
N TRP A 4 -4.02 -6.78 -1.89
CA TRP A 4 -3.56 -5.40 -2.00
C TRP A 4 -3.58 -4.71 -0.64
N SER A 5 -2.61 -3.84 -0.41
CA SER A 5 -2.50 -2.98 0.76
C SER A 5 -1.94 -1.61 0.35
N SER A 6 -2.00 -0.62 1.24
CA SER A 6 -1.83 0.79 0.85
C SER A 6 -2.70 1.14 -0.39
N TYR A 7 -3.92 0.57 -0.43
CA TYR A 7 -4.83 0.60 -1.58
C TYR A 7 -6.24 1.05 -1.16
N PRO A 8 -6.93 1.93 -1.93
CA PRO A 8 -6.41 2.69 -3.07
C PRO A 8 -5.14 3.45 -2.75
N GLY A 9 -4.32 3.72 -3.78
CA GLY A 9 -3.08 4.46 -3.59
C GLY A 9 -3.36 5.76 -2.86
N HIS A 10 -2.51 6.13 -1.92
CA HIS A 10 -2.58 7.41 -1.21
C HIS A 10 -1.20 8.04 -1.16
N LYS A 11 -1.15 9.35 -0.93
CA LYS A 11 0.08 10.14 -0.84
C LYS A 11 0.03 11.05 0.38
N HIS A 12 1.21 11.41 0.85
CA HIS A 12 1.46 12.37 1.93
C HIS A 12 2.73 13.13 1.56
N ASP A 13 2.64 13.96 0.53
CA ASP A 13 3.80 14.64 -0.08
C ASP A 13 3.67 16.16 -0.12
N VAL A 14 2.54 16.70 0.36
CA VAL A 14 2.32 18.13 0.49
C VAL A 14 1.64 18.43 1.82
N HIS A 15 2.21 19.35 2.58
CA HIS A 15 1.60 19.86 3.80
C HIS A 15 0.42 20.76 3.44
N ARG A 16 -0.79 20.35 3.79
CA ARG A 16 -2.02 21.08 3.48
C ARG A 16 -2.93 21.14 4.70
N GLU A 17 -3.40 22.35 5.01
CA GLU A 17 -4.38 22.63 6.05
C GLU A 17 -5.63 23.27 5.45
N ASP A 18 -6.77 23.16 6.15
CA ASP A 18 -7.97 23.96 5.83
C ASP A 18 -7.92 25.37 6.44
N ALA A 19 -8.98 26.15 6.24
CA ALA A 19 -9.06 27.53 6.72
C ALA A 19 -9.07 27.66 8.26
N ASP A 20 -9.43 26.59 8.96
CA ASP A 20 -9.48 26.53 10.43
C ASP A 20 -8.18 25.94 11.01
N GLY A 21 -7.19 25.60 10.17
CA GLY A 21 -5.91 25.02 10.56
C GLY A 21 -5.96 23.51 10.80
N ASN A 22 -6.98 22.80 10.32
CA ASN A 22 -7.01 21.34 10.40
C ASN A 22 -6.11 20.74 9.31
N LEU A 23 -5.18 19.86 9.71
CA LEU A 23 -4.28 19.17 8.79
C LEU A 23 -5.05 18.19 7.89
N LEU A 24 -5.04 18.45 6.58
CA LEU A 24 -5.68 17.63 5.56
C LEU A 24 -4.70 16.61 4.95
N GLU A 25 -3.43 16.97 4.82
CA GLU A 25 -2.36 16.11 4.33
C GLU A 25 -1.05 16.56 4.98
N ALA A 26 -0.25 15.60 5.45
CA ALA A 26 1.11 15.86 5.88
C ALA A 26 2.08 15.64 4.72
N ASP A 27 3.14 16.43 4.64
CA ASP A 27 4.32 16.10 3.83
C ASP A 27 5.25 15.19 4.64
N LEU A 28 5.37 13.93 4.23
CA LEU A 28 6.11 12.84 4.89
C LEU A 28 6.83 11.98 3.85
N GLU A 29 8.13 11.79 4.04
CA GLU A 29 8.85 10.68 3.41
C GLU A 29 8.46 9.37 4.10
N GLU A 30 8.32 8.28 3.35
CA GLU A 30 8.00 6.95 3.91
C GLU A 30 8.98 5.86 3.43
N ILE A 31 9.35 4.95 4.32
CA ILE A 31 10.18 3.77 4.03
C ILE A 31 9.41 2.51 4.39
N TYR A 32 9.35 1.56 3.45
CA TYR A 32 8.77 0.23 3.65
C TYR A 32 9.90 -0.80 3.79
N PHE A 33 10.05 -1.45 4.95
CA PHE A 33 10.98 -2.57 5.13
C PHE A 33 10.25 -3.91 5.12
N TYR A 34 10.57 -4.80 4.19
CA TYR A 34 9.80 -6.01 3.90
C TYR A 34 10.28 -7.28 4.60
N LYS A 35 9.31 -8.11 5.01
CA LYS A 35 9.49 -9.47 5.51
C LYS A 35 8.43 -10.39 4.90
N PHE A 36 8.77 -11.66 4.76
CA PHE A 36 7.90 -12.70 4.21
C PHE A 36 7.90 -13.95 5.07
N ASP A 37 6.76 -14.64 5.11
CA ASP A 37 6.60 -15.88 5.89
C ASP A 37 7.33 -17.09 5.29
N LYS A 38 7.65 -17.06 3.98
CA LYS A 38 8.29 -18.16 3.24
C LYS A 38 9.46 -17.67 2.38
N PRO A 39 10.50 -18.50 2.16
CA PRO A 39 11.58 -18.18 1.24
C PRO A 39 11.06 -17.90 -0.18
N LYS A 40 11.75 -16.99 -0.88
CA LYS A 40 11.38 -16.52 -2.24
C LYS A 40 10.05 -15.77 -2.32
N GLY A 41 9.49 -15.35 -1.17
CA GLY A 41 8.38 -14.40 -1.15
C GLY A 41 8.79 -13.05 -1.76
N TYR A 42 7.81 -12.40 -2.38
CA TYR A 42 7.98 -11.07 -2.96
C TYR A 42 6.65 -10.31 -2.98
N ALA A 43 6.74 -8.99 -3.10
CA ALA A 43 5.62 -8.09 -3.33
C ALA A 43 5.97 -7.11 -4.47
N TYR A 44 4.97 -6.63 -5.19
CA TYR A 44 5.14 -5.49 -6.09
C TYR A 44 4.64 -4.24 -5.39
N GLN A 45 5.48 -3.21 -5.34
CA GLN A 45 5.11 -1.87 -4.89
C GLN A 45 5.30 -0.92 -6.07
N ARG A 46 4.25 -0.19 -6.44
CA ARG A 46 4.36 0.89 -7.42
C ARG A 46 4.47 2.21 -6.68
N VAL A 47 5.43 3.05 -7.02
CA VAL A 47 5.53 4.43 -6.53
C VAL A 47 5.37 5.37 -7.71
N TYR A 48 4.41 6.29 -7.64
CA TYR A 48 4.14 7.25 -8.71
C TYR A 48 3.51 8.55 -8.23
N ASN A 49 3.79 9.68 -8.89
CA ASN A 49 3.15 10.97 -8.60
C ASN A 49 2.27 11.45 -9.78
N ASP A 50 1.56 12.57 -9.58
CA ASP A 50 0.55 13.08 -10.53
C ASP A 50 1.15 13.39 -11.91
N ASP A 51 2.34 14.01 -11.94
CA ASP A 51 3.03 14.41 -13.17
C ASP A 51 3.89 13.30 -13.79
N ARG A 52 3.97 12.14 -13.11
CA ARG A 52 4.74 10.96 -13.52
C ARG A 52 6.25 11.21 -13.63
N SER A 53 6.77 12.24 -12.98
CA SER A 53 8.23 12.39 -12.80
C SER A 53 8.80 11.25 -11.96
N ILE A 54 7.97 10.62 -11.12
CA ILE A 54 8.19 9.30 -10.55
C ILE A 54 7.08 8.37 -11.06
N ASP A 55 7.47 7.23 -11.65
CA ASP A 55 6.56 6.10 -11.92
C ASP A 55 7.39 4.81 -12.06
N GLY A 56 7.47 4.05 -10.97
CA GLY A 56 8.29 2.85 -10.90
C GLY A 56 7.55 1.71 -10.22
N VAL A 57 7.76 0.49 -10.71
CA VAL A 57 7.32 -0.75 -10.04
C VAL A 57 8.55 -1.46 -9.50
N MET A 58 8.59 -1.64 -8.19
CA MET A 58 9.64 -2.34 -7.48
C MET A 58 9.13 -3.74 -7.08
N MET A 59 9.97 -4.75 -7.29
CA MET A 59 9.74 -6.09 -6.74
C MET A 59 10.53 -6.19 -5.43
N ALA A 60 9.85 -6.04 -4.30
CA ALA A 60 10.45 -6.13 -2.97
C ALA A 60 10.51 -7.58 -2.49
N GLN A 61 11.65 -8.00 -1.96
CA GLN A 61 11.94 -9.33 -1.42
C GLN A 61 12.31 -9.25 0.08
N GLU A 62 12.65 -10.39 0.68
CA GLU A 62 13.01 -10.48 2.10
C GLU A 62 14.15 -9.51 2.45
N HIS A 63 13.91 -8.67 3.47
CA HIS A 63 14.82 -7.62 3.95
C HIS A 63 15.06 -6.44 3.00
N ASP A 64 14.32 -6.34 1.90
CA ASP A 64 14.40 -5.15 1.05
C ASP A 64 13.72 -3.95 1.72
N ALA A 65 14.22 -2.76 1.36
CA ALA A 65 13.58 -1.50 1.69
C ALA A 65 13.17 -0.78 0.41
N VAL A 66 11.93 -0.26 0.37
CA VAL A 66 11.45 0.63 -0.69
C VAL A 66 11.30 2.03 -0.10
N LEU A 67 11.87 3.02 -0.77
CA LEU A 67 11.77 4.43 -0.40
C LEU A 67 10.64 5.08 -1.19
N VAL A 68 9.80 5.83 -0.50
CA VAL A 68 8.70 6.62 -1.05
C VAL A 68 8.98 8.08 -0.69
N PRO A 69 9.68 8.82 -1.57
CA PRO A 69 9.95 10.24 -1.31
C PRO A 69 8.70 11.10 -1.46
N GLU A 70 7.79 10.74 -2.39
CA GLU A 70 6.51 11.40 -2.62
C GLU A 70 5.60 10.49 -3.48
N GLY A 71 4.34 10.88 -3.65
CA GLY A 71 3.39 10.22 -4.52
C GLY A 71 2.68 9.00 -3.90
N TYR A 72 1.89 8.35 -4.74
CA TYR A 72 1.06 7.19 -4.44
C TYR A 72 1.88 5.90 -4.42
N HIS A 73 1.63 5.04 -3.44
CA HIS A 73 2.49 3.89 -3.17
C HIS A 73 1.74 2.57 -2.82
N PRO A 74 0.82 2.08 -3.67
CA PRO A 74 0.11 0.82 -3.44
C PRO A 74 1.03 -0.40 -3.51
N VAL A 75 0.65 -1.44 -2.74
CA VAL A 75 1.38 -2.70 -2.63
C VAL A 75 0.46 -3.87 -2.98
N THR A 76 0.99 -4.86 -3.71
CA THR A 76 0.34 -6.17 -3.86
C THR A 76 1.32 -7.30 -3.55
N SER A 77 0.88 -8.24 -2.72
CA SER A 77 1.68 -9.40 -2.32
C SER A 77 1.55 -10.55 -3.32
N ALA A 78 2.64 -11.29 -3.56
CA ALA A 78 2.55 -12.52 -4.34
C ALA A 78 1.54 -13.51 -3.71
N TYR A 79 0.78 -14.20 -4.56
CA TYR A 79 -0.14 -15.24 -4.10
C TYR A 79 0.62 -16.36 -3.39
N GLY A 80 0.08 -16.86 -2.26
CA GLY A 80 0.74 -17.89 -1.45
C GLY A 80 1.85 -17.40 -0.50
N TYR A 81 2.21 -16.11 -0.55
CA TYR A 81 3.19 -15.49 0.34
C TYR A 81 2.55 -14.43 1.21
N THR A 82 2.72 -14.51 2.52
CA THR A 82 2.29 -13.47 3.45
C THR A 82 3.39 -12.43 3.54
N ALA A 83 3.10 -11.22 3.05
CA ALA A 83 3.98 -10.08 3.15
C ALA A 83 3.69 -9.31 4.45
N TYR A 84 4.76 -8.92 5.15
CA TYR A 84 4.76 -7.93 6.21
C TYR A 84 5.69 -6.80 5.78
N TYR A 85 5.34 -5.57 6.13
CA TYR A 85 6.26 -4.45 6.01
C TYR A 85 6.14 -3.55 7.23
N LEU A 86 7.29 -3.00 7.65
CA LEU A 86 7.39 -1.99 8.69
C LEU A 86 7.58 -0.63 8.02
N ASN A 87 6.68 0.29 8.30
CA ASN A 87 6.70 1.65 7.80
C ASN A 87 7.42 2.60 8.75
N PHE A 88 8.29 3.45 8.20
CA PHE A 88 8.90 4.57 8.91
C PHE A 88 8.51 5.85 8.18
N LEU A 89 7.89 6.79 8.88
CA LEU A 89 7.48 8.07 8.32
C LEU A 89 8.06 9.21 9.15
N ALA A 90 8.51 10.26 8.46
CA ALA A 90 8.95 11.50 9.07
C ALA A 90 8.75 12.68 8.12
N GLY A 91 8.46 13.86 8.68
CA GLY A 91 8.31 15.07 7.90
C GLY A 91 7.61 16.17 8.68
N SER A 92 6.75 16.91 7.99
CA SER A 92 6.17 18.18 8.44
C SER A 92 5.30 18.10 9.70
N ALA A 93 4.72 16.94 10.02
CA ALA A 93 3.85 16.76 11.18
C ALA A 93 3.89 15.33 11.71
N GLN A 94 3.66 15.14 13.01
CA GLN A 94 3.44 13.81 13.60
C GLN A 94 1.99 13.37 13.36
N SER A 95 1.66 13.03 12.13
CA SER A 95 0.32 12.64 11.67
C SER A 95 0.42 11.59 10.55
N LEU A 96 -0.68 10.94 10.22
CA LEU A 96 -0.83 10.08 9.03
C LEU A 96 -1.89 10.65 8.06
N ALA A 97 -2.16 11.96 8.14
CA ALA A 97 -3.05 12.64 7.22
C ALA A 97 -2.52 12.50 5.79
N ASN A 98 -3.35 11.97 4.89
CA ASN A 98 -3.00 11.62 3.52
C ASN A 98 -4.13 11.97 2.54
N SER A 99 -3.81 11.99 1.26
CA SER A 99 -4.78 12.10 0.17
C SER A 99 -4.84 10.82 -0.64
N ASP A 100 -6.04 10.31 -0.89
CA ASP A 100 -6.25 9.22 -1.84
C ASP A 100 -5.97 9.66 -3.28
N ASP A 101 -5.58 8.71 -4.13
CA ASP A 101 -5.57 8.87 -5.58
C ASP A 101 -7.01 9.07 -6.08
N PRO A 102 -7.34 10.25 -6.65
CA PRO A 102 -8.70 10.54 -7.09
C PRO A 102 -9.20 9.59 -8.18
N ASP A 103 -8.31 8.99 -8.99
CA ASP A 103 -8.68 8.04 -10.03
C ASP A 103 -9.17 6.70 -9.46
N TYR A 104 -8.77 6.37 -8.23
CA TYR A 104 -9.07 5.10 -7.57
C TYR A 104 -9.85 5.23 -6.26
N ALA A 105 -10.03 6.44 -5.73
CA ALA A 105 -10.73 6.69 -4.47
C ALA A 105 -12.16 6.10 -4.46
N TRP A 106 -12.82 6.04 -5.62
CA TRP A 106 -14.15 5.45 -5.78
C TRP A 106 -14.23 4.00 -5.29
N VAL A 107 -13.12 3.24 -5.29
CA VAL A 107 -13.10 1.84 -4.85
C VAL A 107 -13.49 1.71 -3.38
N LYS A 108 -13.17 2.69 -2.52
CA LYS A 108 -13.59 2.65 -1.11
C LYS A 108 -15.10 2.59 -0.96
N SER A 109 -15.85 3.20 -1.88
CA SER A 109 -17.32 3.16 -1.87
C SER A 109 -17.90 1.77 -2.16
N THR A 110 -17.09 0.86 -2.71
CA THR A 110 -17.52 -0.51 -3.03
C THR A 110 -17.29 -1.49 -1.87
N TRP A 111 -16.63 -1.07 -0.79
CA TRP A 111 -16.36 -1.92 0.39
C TRP A 111 -17.57 -2.04 1.32
N THR A 112 -18.69 -2.51 0.77
CA THR A 112 -19.97 -2.62 1.47
C THR A 112 -20.26 -4.03 2.00
N GLY A 113 -19.41 -5.00 1.66
CA GLY A 113 -19.52 -6.38 2.10
C GLY A 113 -18.48 -7.28 1.42
N LEU A 114 -18.56 -8.58 1.71
CA LEU A 114 -17.76 -9.58 1.00
C LEU A 114 -18.32 -9.75 -0.41
N ASP A 115 -17.48 -9.52 -1.43
CA ASP A 115 -17.89 -9.74 -2.82
C ASP A 115 -17.98 -11.26 -3.10
N PRO A 116 -19.16 -11.79 -3.47
CA PRO A 116 -19.37 -13.23 -3.66
C PRO A 116 -18.58 -13.82 -4.84
N ARG A 117 -17.98 -12.97 -5.69
CA ARG A 117 -17.13 -13.39 -6.81
C ARG A 117 -15.69 -13.65 -6.39
N LEU A 118 -15.27 -13.19 -5.19
CA LEU A 118 -13.90 -13.37 -4.73
C LEU A 118 -13.67 -14.83 -4.30
N PRO A 119 -12.70 -15.54 -4.91
CA PRO A 119 -12.35 -16.88 -4.48
C PRO A 119 -11.61 -16.79 -3.14
N ILE A 120 -12.30 -17.10 -2.04
CA ILE A 120 -11.66 -17.26 -0.74
C ILE A 120 -11.10 -18.67 -0.65
N VAL A 121 -9.78 -18.79 -0.69
CA VAL A 121 -9.10 -20.07 -0.48
C VAL A 121 -8.97 -20.31 1.02
N THR A 122 -9.59 -21.38 1.49
CA THR A 122 -9.54 -21.79 2.90
C THR A 122 -8.61 -23.00 3.07
N PRO A 123 -8.09 -23.24 4.29
CA PRO A 123 -7.27 -24.43 4.57
C PRO A 123 -7.96 -25.76 4.22
N GLU A 124 -9.28 -25.83 4.32
CA GLU A 124 -10.06 -27.03 3.99
C GLU A 124 -10.04 -27.36 2.49
N MET A 125 -9.85 -26.37 1.63
CA MET A 125 -9.76 -26.59 0.17
C MET A 125 -8.44 -27.28 -0.22
N GLU A 126 -7.44 -27.30 0.66
CA GLU A 126 -6.16 -27.98 0.44
C GLU A 126 -6.19 -29.46 0.89
N SER A 127 -7.16 -29.86 1.72
CA SER A 127 -7.17 -31.21 2.33
C SER A 127 -7.79 -32.31 1.47
N GLU A 128 -8.47 -31.98 0.37
CA GLU A 128 -9.08 -32.97 -0.54
C GLU A 128 -8.10 -33.55 -1.59
N VAL A 129 -6.84 -33.13 -1.60
CA VAL A 129 -5.83 -33.57 -2.59
C VAL A 129 -4.76 -34.49 -1.99
N ALA A 130 -5.00 -35.08 -0.82
CA ALA A 130 -4.09 -36.04 -0.17
C ALA A 130 -4.61 -37.48 -0.26
#